data_AF-A0A8T0K498-F1
#
_entry.id   AF-A0A8T0K498-F1
#
_cell.length_a   1.000
_cell.length_b   1.000
_cell.length_c   1.000
_cell.angle_alpha   90.00
_cell.angle_beta   90.00
_cell.angle_gamma   90.00
#
_symmetry.space_group_name_H-M   'P 1'
#
loop_
_entity.id
_entity.type
_entity.pdbx_description
1 polymer ?
#
loop_
_entity_poly.entity_id
_entity_poly.type
_entity_poly.pdbx_seq_one_letter_code
_entity_poly.pdbx_strand_id
1 'polypeptide(L)'
;MNQIVEALNSSNVCYLWVARADASWLKDKCGGKGMVVPWCDQLKVLSHSSVGGFWSHCGWNSTLEALFTGVPMLTFPLFLDQVPNSSQIVDEWRNGCKVEAEKLDTEEVLAKEKIEKLVKRFMDLESQEGKQIRDRAREMKAVCHRAISTVGSSHANLDAFIRYIS
;
A
#
# COMPACT_ATOMS: atom_id res chain seq x y z
N MET A 1 -8.06 -14.54 4.76
CA MET A 1 -6.87 -14.17 5.58
C MET A 1 -5.84 -15.30 5.63
N ASN A 2 -6.23 -16.57 5.85
CA ASN A 2 -5.31 -17.72 5.75
C ASN A 2 -4.57 -17.77 4.39
N GLN A 3 -5.30 -17.55 3.29
CA GLN A 3 -4.71 -17.55 1.94
C GLN A 3 -3.65 -16.46 1.77
N ILE A 4 -3.81 -15.30 2.42
CA ILE A 4 -2.85 -14.19 2.36
C ILE A 4 -1.56 -14.57 3.08
N VAL A 5 -1.63 -15.09 4.32
CA VAL A 5 -0.41 -15.47 5.06
C VAL A 5 0.32 -16.63 4.39
N GLU A 6 -0.41 -17.60 3.85
CA GLU A 6 0.18 -18.71 3.10
C GLU A 6 0.83 -18.24 1.80
N ALA A 7 0.18 -17.35 1.06
CA ALA A 7 0.75 -16.76 -0.16
C ALA A 7 2.00 -15.93 0.14
N LEU A 8 1.98 -15.11 1.20
CA LEU A 8 3.16 -14.35 1.63
C LEU A 8 4.31 -15.27 2.04
N ASN A 9 4.04 -16.34 2.79
CA ASN A 9 5.05 -17.34 3.15
C ASN A 9 5.65 -18.04 1.92
N SER A 10 4.82 -18.46 0.95
CA SER A 10 5.27 -19.09 -0.29
C SER A 10 5.93 -18.10 -1.27
N SER A 11 5.66 -16.79 -1.12
CA SER A 11 6.21 -15.75 -1.99
C SER A 11 7.71 -15.54 -1.84
N ASN A 12 8.27 -15.90 -0.68
CA ASN A 12 9.66 -15.64 -0.28
C ASN A 12 10.04 -14.15 -0.16
N VAL A 13 9.05 -13.25 -0.21
CA VAL A 13 9.18 -11.81 0.04
C VAL A 13 9.24 -11.55 1.54
N CYS A 14 10.06 -10.59 1.98
CA CYS A 14 10.06 -10.12 3.36
C CYS A 14 8.86 -9.19 3.60
N TYR A 15 8.13 -9.38 4.69
CA TYR A 15 6.93 -8.59 4.96
C TYR A 15 6.79 -8.21 6.44
N LEU A 16 6.17 -7.06 6.68
CA LEU A 16 5.71 -6.63 8.00
C LEU A 16 4.18 -6.56 7.97
N TRP A 17 3.53 -7.30 8.85
CA TRP A 17 2.07 -7.34 8.96
C TRP A 17 1.61 -6.69 10.27
N VAL A 18 0.81 -5.63 10.16
CA VAL A 18 0.10 -5.05 11.32
C VAL A 18 -1.22 -5.79 11.54
N ALA A 19 -1.33 -6.55 12.62
CA ALA A 19 -2.49 -7.38 12.93
C ALA A 19 -2.96 -7.11 14.36
N ARG A 20 -4.24 -6.73 14.52
CA ARG A 20 -4.85 -6.45 15.83
C ARG A 20 -4.90 -7.70 16.72
N ALA A 21 -5.19 -7.52 18.01
CA ALA A 21 -5.09 -8.57 19.03
C ALA A 21 -5.98 -9.80 18.76
N ASP A 22 -7.12 -9.60 18.10
CA ASP A 22 -8.05 -10.63 17.62
C ASP A 22 -7.45 -11.51 16.49
N ALA A 23 -6.38 -11.05 15.85
CA ALA A 23 -5.64 -11.79 14.83
C ALA A 23 -4.27 -12.29 15.33
N SER A 24 -4.11 -12.52 16.63
CA SER A 24 -2.87 -13.01 17.26
C SER A 24 -2.36 -14.33 16.68
N TRP A 25 -3.26 -15.19 16.18
CA TRP A 25 -2.94 -16.45 15.49
C TRP A 25 -2.03 -16.27 14.26
N LEU A 26 -1.98 -15.07 13.67
CA LEU A 26 -1.10 -14.79 12.53
C LEU A 26 0.37 -14.93 12.91
N LYS A 27 0.74 -14.70 14.17
CA LYS A 27 2.13 -14.83 14.64
C LYS A 27 2.63 -16.26 14.47
N ASP A 28 1.81 -17.24 14.80
CA ASP A 28 2.17 -18.66 14.72
C ASP A 28 2.21 -19.18 13.28
N LYS A 29 1.46 -18.54 12.37
CA LYS A 29 1.46 -18.88 10.94
C LYS A 29 2.49 -18.10 10.12
N CYS A 30 3.14 -17.10 10.71
CA CYS A 30 4.10 -16.27 10.02
C CYS A 30 5.42 -17.04 9.81
N GLY A 31 5.87 -17.15 8.56
CA GLY A 31 7.16 -17.76 8.24
C GLY A 31 8.34 -16.87 8.63
N GLY A 32 9.57 -17.41 8.61
CA GLY A 32 10.78 -16.70 9.08
C GLY A 32 11.17 -15.42 8.33
N LYS A 33 10.47 -15.04 7.26
CA LYS A 33 10.63 -13.78 6.52
C LYS A 33 9.57 -12.73 6.83
N GLY A 34 8.59 -13.08 7.65
CA GLY A 34 7.55 -12.18 8.08
C GLY A 34 7.74 -11.72 9.52
N MET A 35 7.25 -10.53 9.82
CA MET A 35 7.13 -10.01 11.17
C MET A 35 5.69 -9.54 11.40
N VAL A 36 5.06 -9.97 12.48
CA VAL A 36 3.68 -9.59 12.83
C VAL A 36 3.68 -8.74 14.09
N VAL A 37 3.13 -7.53 14.00
CA VAL A 37 3.07 -6.57 15.10
C VAL A 37 1.63 -6.07 15.32
N PRO A 38 1.24 -5.72 16.57
CA PRO A 38 -0.11 -5.22 16.84
C PRO A 38 -0.35 -3.81 16.30
N TRP A 39 0.74 -3.03 16.19
CA TRP A 39 0.73 -1.66 15.73
C TRP A 39 2.15 -1.27 15.27
N CYS A 40 2.26 -0.31 14.37
CA CYS A 40 3.54 0.30 14.00
C CYS A 40 3.38 1.80 13.75
N ASP A 41 4.50 2.53 13.81
CA ASP A 41 4.60 3.87 13.25
C ASP A 41 4.65 3.76 11.72
N GLN A 42 3.48 3.75 11.09
CA GLN A 42 3.31 3.45 9.67
C GLN A 42 4.12 4.41 8.79
N LEU A 43 4.11 5.71 9.09
CA LEU A 43 4.87 6.69 8.32
C LEU A 43 6.39 6.43 8.40
N LYS A 44 6.93 6.10 9.59
CA LYS A 44 8.35 5.72 9.71
C LYS A 44 8.68 4.44 8.95
N VAL A 45 7.80 3.44 9.01
CA VAL A 45 7.95 2.19 8.25
C VAL A 45 7.97 2.49 6.76
N LEU A 46 6.98 3.21 6.23
CA LEU A 46 6.89 3.58 4.82
C LEU A 46 8.05 4.48 4.36
N SER A 47 8.68 5.21 5.27
CA SER A 47 9.86 6.03 4.97
C SER A 47 11.17 5.22 4.93
N HIS A 48 11.15 3.95 5.34
CA HIS A 48 12.34 3.12 5.40
C HIS A 48 12.72 2.57 4.01
N SER A 49 14.01 2.60 3.68
CA SER A 49 14.52 2.21 2.34
C SER A 49 14.30 0.73 1.99
N SER A 50 14.13 -0.14 2.98
CA SER A 50 13.78 -1.56 2.78
C SER A 50 12.32 -1.80 2.39
N VAL A 51 11.44 -0.80 2.47
CA VAL A 51 10.03 -0.96 2.09
C VAL A 51 9.89 -0.76 0.57
N GLY A 52 9.68 -1.87 -0.13
CA GLY A 52 9.46 -1.86 -1.58
C GLY A 52 7.99 -1.71 -1.99
N GLY A 53 7.05 -1.78 -1.05
CA GLY A 53 5.63 -1.86 -1.36
C GLY A 53 4.73 -1.80 -0.14
N PHE A 54 3.51 -1.30 -0.32
CA PHE A 54 2.52 -1.18 0.74
C PHE A 54 1.18 -1.82 0.37
N TRP A 55 0.84 -2.92 1.03
CA TRP A 55 -0.47 -3.53 0.91
C TRP A 55 -1.45 -2.83 1.84
N SER A 56 -2.43 -2.11 1.26
CA SER A 56 -3.30 -1.20 1.99
C SER A 56 -4.78 -1.40 1.66
N HIS A 57 -5.61 -1.21 2.68
CA HIS A 57 -7.06 -1.06 2.53
C HIS A 57 -7.50 0.25 1.87
N CYS A 58 -6.57 1.14 1.50
CA CYS A 58 -6.84 2.39 0.78
C CYS A 58 -7.63 3.44 1.58
N GLY A 59 -7.57 3.41 2.92
CA GLY A 59 -8.00 4.54 3.73
C GLY A 59 -7.17 5.79 3.41
N TRP A 60 -7.82 6.95 3.37
CA TRP A 60 -7.22 8.18 2.79
C TRP A 60 -5.91 8.61 3.45
N ASN A 61 -5.80 8.53 4.78
CA ASN A 61 -4.55 8.86 5.48
C ASN A 61 -3.40 7.93 5.08
N SER A 62 -3.63 6.62 5.06
CA SER A 62 -2.61 5.64 4.62
C SER A 62 -2.21 5.86 3.15
N THR A 63 -3.17 6.25 2.30
CA THR A 63 -2.89 6.63 0.92
C THR A 63 -1.99 7.86 0.85
N LEU A 64 -2.30 8.92 1.61
CA LEU A 64 -1.47 10.14 1.66
C LEU A 64 -0.05 9.85 2.19
N GLU A 65 0.11 9.01 3.21
CA GLU A 65 1.43 8.60 3.70
C GLU A 65 2.23 7.87 2.62
N ALA A 66 1.61 6.97 1.87
CA ALA A 66 2.27 6.25 0.77
C ALA A 66 2.68 7.19 -0.38
N LEU A 67 1.83 8.16 -0.73
CA LEU A 67 2.18 9.19 -1.72
C LEU A 67 3.35 10.05 -1.22
N PHE A 68 3.31 10.48 0.04
CA PHE A 68 4.36 11.30 0.65
C PHE A 68 5.72 10.60 0.70
N THR A 69 5.74 9.29 0.94
CA THR A 69 6.97 8.50 0.98
C THR A 69 7.39 7.98 -0.40
N GLY A 70 6.47 7.91 -1.36
CA GLY A 70 6.68 7.39 -2.71
C GLY A 70 6.71 5.86 -2.77
N VAL A 71 5.98 5.20 -1.88
CA VAL A 71 5.89 3.74 -1.83
C VAL A 71 4.74 3.26 -2.73
N PRO A 72 4.98 2.32 -3.66
CA PRO A 72 3.93 1.78 -4.51
C PRO A 72 2.93 0.94 -3.71
N MET A 73 1.68 0.89 -4.15
CA MET A 73 0.59 0.29 -3.37
C MET A 73 0.00 -1.00 -3.99
N LEU A 74 -0.23 -2.00 -3.15
CA LEU A 74 -1.14 -3.12 -3.43
C LEU A 74 -2.49 -2.80 -2.77
N THR A 75 -3.52 -2.57 -3.56
CA THR A 75 -4.82 -2.11 -3.06
C THR A 75 -5.73 -3.28 -2.71
N PHE A 76 -6.33 -3.24 -1.52
CA PHE A 76 -7.33 -4.21 -1.06
C PHE A 76 -8.45 -3.49 -0.29
N PRO A 77 -9.28 -2.68 -0.97
CA PRO A 77 -10.30 -1.89 -0.32
C PRO A 77 -11.35 -2.78 0.36
N LEU A 78 -11.79 -2.41 1.57
CA LEU A 78 -12.78 -3.16 2.33
C LEU A 78 -14.20 -2.58 2.15
N PHE A 79 -14.37 -1.26 2.26
CA PHE A 79 -15.68 -0.61 2.16
C PHE A 79 -15.60 0.92 1.98
N LEU A 80 -16.74 1.54 1.65
CA LEU A 80 -16.94 3.00 1.58
C LEU A 80 -15.96 3.70 0.62
N ASP A 81 -15.30 4.76 1.09
CA ASP A 81 -14.38 5.61 0.34
C ASP A 81 -13.12 4.85 -0.12
N GLN A 82 -12.83 3.70 0.46
CA GLN A 82 -11.67 2.89 0.09
C GLN A 82 -11.76 2.38 -1.35
N VAL A 83 -12.98 2.08 -1.84
CA VAL A 83 -13.19 1.61 -3.21
C VAL A 83 -12.81 2.69 -4.24
N PRO A 84 -13.37 3.92 -4.19
CA PRO A 84 -12.93 4.97 -5.09
C PRO A 84 -11.47 5.39 -4.86
N ASN A 85 -10.95 5.36 -3.63
CA ASN A 85 -9.53 5.59 -3.37
C ASN A 85 -8.66 4.56 -4.11
N SER A 86 -9.04 3.28 -4.08
CA SER A 86 -8.35 2.23 -4.84
C SER A 86 -8.36 2.51 -6.35
N SER A 87 -9.48 2.95 -6.92
CA SER A 87 -9.53 3.33 -8.33
C SER A 87 -8.64 4.52 -8.65
N GLN A 88 -8.61 5.53 -7.78
CA GLN A 88 -7.69 6.66 -7.93
C GLN A 88 -6.21 6.22 -7.95
N ILE A 89 -5.83 5.26 -7.11
CA ILE A 89 -4.46 4.71 -7.03
C ILE A 89 -4.11 3.91 -8.30
N VAL A 90 -5.01 3.04 -8.74
CA VAL A 90 -4.74 2.07 -9.82
C VAL A 90 -4.95 2.68 -11.21
N ASP A 91 -6.06 3.38 -11.43
CA ASP A 91 -6.50 3.80 -12.76
C ASP A 91 -5.93 5.17 -13.14
N GLU A 92 -5.98 6.11 -12.20
CA GLU A 92 -5.61 7.52 -12.42
C GLU A 92 -4.12 7.77 -12.14
N TRP A 93 -3.66 7.52 -10.91
CA TRP A 93 -2.27 7.75 -10.54
C TRP A 93 -1.33 6.66 -11.06
N ARG A 94 -1.84 5.44 -11.23
CA ARG A 94 -1.09 4.26 -11.72
C ARG A 94 0.14 3.94 -10.87
N ASN A 95 0.07 4.25 -9.57
CA ASN A 95 1.13 3.98 -8.60
C ASN A 95 0.82 2.76 -7.71
N GLY A 96 -0.13 1.93 -8.13
CA GLY A 96 -0.44 0.67 -7.48
C GLY A 96 -1.18 -0.31 -8.37
N CYS A 97 -1.44 -1.50 -7.84
CA CYS A 97 -2.27 -2.51 -8.49
C CYS A 97 -3.26 -3.14 -7.50
N LYS A 98 -4.39 -3.62 -8.02
CA LYS A 98 -5.49 -4.16 -7.21
C LYS A 98 -5.31 -5.64 -6.90
N VAL A 99 -5.47 -5.98 -5.63
CA VAL A 99 -5.70 -7.36 -5.19
C VAL A 99 -7.18 -7.67 -5.41
N GLU A 100 -7.49 -8.51 -6.40
CA GLU A 100 -8.85 -8.85 -6.77
C GLU A 100 -9.50 -9.76 -5.72
N ALA A 101 -10.30 -9.17 -4.81
CA ALA A 101 -10.99 -9.87 -3.74
C ALA A 101 -12.12 -10.80 -4.23
N GLU A 102 -12.78 -10.46 -5.35
CA GLU A 102 -13.89 -11.23 -5.94
C GLU A 102 -13.45 -12.61 -6.47
N LYS A 103 -12.15 -12.83 -6.63
CA LYS A 103 -11.57 -14.13 -6.99
C LYS A 103 -11.13 -14.95 -5.76
N LEU A 104 -11.40 -14.47 -4.54
CA LEU A 104 -11.13 -15.18 -3.29
C LEU A 104 -12.27 -16.12 -2.84
N ASP A 105 -13.43 -16.06 -3.51
CA ASP A 105 -14.57 -16.99 -3.35
C ASP A 105 -14.47 -18.23 -4.27
N THR A 106 -13.43 -18.30 -5.11
CA THR A 106 -13.03 -19.56 -5.79
C THR A 106 -12.21 -20.44 -4.85
N GLU A 107 -12.10 -21.75 -5.13
CA GLU A 107 -11.33 -22.72 -4.34
C GLU A 107 -10.07 -22.10 -3.70
N GLU A 108 -9.89 -22.31 -2.39
CA GLU A 108 -8.87 -21.62 -1.56
C GLU A 108 -7.45 -21.66 -2.16
N VAL A 109 -7.11 -22.73 -2.88
CA VAL A 109 -5.83 -22.90 -3.57
C VAL A 109 -5.63 -21.85 -4.68
N LEU A 110 -6.66 -21.58 -5.48
CA LEU A 110 -6.60 -20.60 -6.57
C LEU A 110 -6.43 -19.17 -6.04
N ALA A 111 -7.06 -18.87 -4.91
CA ALA A 111 -6.92 -17.59 -4.22
C ALA A 111 -5.48 -17.36 -3.76
N LYS A 112 -4.87 -18.36 -3.08
CA LYS A 112 -3.47 -18.32 -2.63
C LYS A 112 -2.50 -18.08 -3.80
N GLU A 113 -2.59 -18.89 -4.86
CA GLU A 113 -1.66 -18.80 -6.00
C GLU A 113 -1.72 -17.44 -6.70
N LYS A 114 -2.92 -16.86 -6.85
CA LYS A 114 -3.11 -15.54 -7.45
C LYS A 114 -2.42 -14.46 -6.62
N ILE A 115 -2.62 -14.48 -5.29
CA ILE A 115 -1.95 -13.54 -4.38
C ILE A 115 -0.44 -13.72 -4.44
N GLU A 116 0.06 -14.96 -4.40
CA GLU A 116 1.49 -15.25 -4.42
C GLU A 116 2.14 -14.71 -5.70
N LYS A 117 1.56 -14.99 -6.87
CA LYS A 117 2.04 -14.49 -8.16
C LYS A 117 2.01 -12.96 -8.23
N LEU A 118 0.95 -12.34 -7.73
CA LEU A 118 0.80 -10.89 -7.68
C LEU A 118 1.90 -10.25 -6.81
N VAL A 119 2.08 -10.74 -5.57
CA VAL A 119 3.09 -10.22 -4.65
C VAL A 119 4.50 -10.40 -5.21
N LYS A 120 4.82 -11.59 -5.77
CA LYS A 120 6.12 -11.84 -6.41
C LYS A 120 6.38 -10.84 -7.54
N ARG A 121 5.42 -10.67 -8.46
CA ARG A 121 5.55 -9.76 -9.60
C ARG A 121 5.64 -8.30 -9.19
N PHE A 122 4.90 -7.90 -8.16
CA PHE A 122 4.91 -6.54 -7.63
C PHE A 122 6.25 -6.19 -6.98
N MET A 123 6.86 -7.14 -6.26
CA MET A 123 8.12 -6.97 -5.55
C MET A 123 9.36 -7.28 -6.40
N ASP A 124 9.18 -7.83 -7.60
CA ASP A 124 10.27 -8.08 -8.54
C ASP A 124 10.83 -6.75 -9.09
N LEU A 125 12.15 -6.57 -8.92
CA LEU A 125 12.86 -5.39 -9.38
C LEU A 125 13.02 -5.38 -10.90
N GLU A 126 13.00 -6.54 -11.55
CA GLU A 126 13.13 -6.69 -13.00
C GLU A 126 11.80 -6.65 -13.75
N SER A 127 10.68 -6.81 -13.05
CA SER A 127 9.32 -6.65 -13.59
C SER A 127 9.13 -5.27 -14.20
N GLN A 128 8.80 -5.22 -15.51
CA GLN A 128 8.51 -3.98 -16.23
C GLN A 128 7.31 -3.23 -15.64
N GLU A 129 6.24 -3.97 -15.32
CA GLU A 129 5.07 -3.43 -14.62
C GLU A 129 5.48 -2.83 -13.25
N GLY A 130 6.29 -3.56 -12.48
CA GLY A 130 6.80 -3.10 -11.19
C GLY A 130 7.65 -1.82 -11.30
N LYS A 131 8.50 -1.73 -12.34
CA LYS A 131 9.32 -0.53 -12.62
C LYS A 131 8.41 0.68 -12.89
N GLN A 132 7.40 0.52 -13.77
CA GLN A 132 6.45 1.59 -14.09
C GLN A 132 5.67 2.06 -12.86
N ILE A 133 5.16 1.14 -12.05
CA ILE A 133 4.42 1.48 -10.81
C ILE A 133 5.33 2.25 -9.83
N ARG A 134 6.58 1.83 -9.66
CA ARG A 134 7.57 2.51 -8.81
C ARG A 134 7.92 3.91 -9.34
N ASP A 135 8.05 4.08 -10.64
CA ASP A 135 8.29 5.39 -11.26
C ASP A 135 7.11 6.33 -11.01
N ARG A 136 5.88 5.85 -11.21
CA ARG A 136 4.66 6.60 -10.86
C ARG A 136 4.59 6.95 -9.38
N ALA A 137 4.98 6.05 -8.48
CA ALA A 137 5.03 6.35 -7.05
C ALA A 137 6.05 7.48 -6.73
N ARG A 138 7.21 7.49 -7.39
CA ARG A 138 8.21 8.58 -7.25
C ARG A 138 7.70 9.91 -7.82
N GLU A 139 6.99 9.89 -8.93
CA GLU A 139 6.37 11.08 -9.51
C GLU A 139 5.31 11.66 -8.57
N MET A 140 4.44 10.81 -8.03
CA MET A 140 3.42 11.22 -7.06
C MET A 140 4.03 11.79 -5.78
N LYS A 141 5.14 11.22 -5.29
CA LYS A 141 5.93 11.82 -4.22
C LYS A 141 6.39 13.22 -4.57
N ALA A 142 6.97 13.41 -5.75
CA ALA A 142 7.44 14.73 -6.16
C ALA A 142 6.27 15.75 -6.27
N VAL A 143 5.10 15.33 -6.74
CA VAL A 143 3.88 16.17 -6.75
C VAL A 143 3.46 16.53 -5.32
N CYS A 144 3.39 15.54 -4.42
CA CYS A 144 3.01 15.73 -3.02
C CYS A 144 3.92 16.75 -2.32
N HIS A 145 5.25 16.58 -2.43
CA HIS A 145 6.23 17.48 -1.82
C HIS A 145 6.18 18.89 -2.42
N ARG A 146 5.95 19.03 -3.74
CA ARG A 146 5.77 20.35 -4.36
C ARG A 146 4.53 21.07 -3.85
N ALA A 147 3.40 20.36 -3.69
CA ALA A 147 2.15 20.95 -3.25
C ALA A 147 2.25 21.59 -1.85
N ILE A 148 3.03 20.99 -0.95
CA ILE A 148 3.22 21.47 0.43
C ILE A 148 4.44 22.39 0.62
N SER A 149 5.21 22.64 -0.44
CA SER A 149 6.35 23.57 -0.36
C SER A 149 5.88 25.02 -0.12
N THR A 150 6.80 25.90 0.26
CA THR A 150 6.51 27.33 0.53
C THR A 150 5.93 28.08 -0.67
N VAL A 151 6.15 27.59 -1.89
CA VAL A 151 5.58 28.12 -3.14
C VAL A 151 4.52 27.19 -3.74
N GLY A 152 4.06 26.21 -2.96
CA GLY A 152 3.15 25.14 -3.37
C GLY A 152 1.68 25.52 -3.27
N SER A 153 0.84 24.77 -4.01
CA SER A 153 -0.60 25.02 -4.06
C SER A 153 -1.31 24.83 -2.73
N SER A 154 -0.95 23.81 -1.94
CA SER A 154 -1.56 23.57 -0.62
C SER A 154 -1.14 24.65 0.39
N HIS A 155 0.10 25.15 0.31
CA HIS A 155 0.53 26.28 1.13
C HIS A 155 -0.27 27.55 0.80
N ALA A 156 -0.41 27.88 -0.49
CA ALA A 156 -1.21 29.01 -0.94
C ALA A 156 -2.70 28.89 -0.52
N ASN A 157 -3.28 27.69 -0.61
CA ASN A 157 -4.65 27.44 -0.17
C ASN A 157 -4.82 27.61 1.34
N LEU A 158 -3.83 27.18 2.13
CA LEU A 158 -3.86 27.37 3.59
C LEU A 158 -3.77 28.86 3.96
N ASP A 159 -2.88 29.62 3.31
CA ASP A 159 -2.79 31.06 3.49
C ASP A 159 -4.10 31.78 3.13
N ALA A 160 -4.71 31.40 2.01
CA ALA A 160 -6.00 31.94 1.59
C ALA A 160 -7.10 31.63 2.62
N PHE A 161 -7.12 30.39 3.13
CA PHE A 161 -8.06 29.99 4.18
C PHE A 161 -7.87 30.78 5.46
N ILE A 162 -6.63 30.96 5.95
CA ILE A 162 -6.33 31.75 7.15
C ILE A 162 -6.81 33.19 6.97
N ARG A 163 -6.55 33.82 5.82
CA ARG A 163 -7.03 35.18 5.52
C ARG A 163 -8.54 35.29 5.46
N TYR A 164 -9.23 34.23 5.05
CA TYR A 164 -10.69 34.21 4.98
C TYR A 164 -11.35 34.12 6.36
N ILE A 165 -10.72 33.44 7.32
CA ILE A 165 -11.26 33.24 8.67
C ILE A 165 -10.73 34.20 9.73
N SER A 166 -9.74 35.04 9.39
CA SER A 166 -9.20 36.09 10.26
C SER A 166 -9.98 37.38 10.11
#